data_AF-A0A561X0T7-F1
#
_entry.id   AF-A0A561X0T7-F1
#
_cell.length_a   1.000
_cell.length_b   1.000
_cell.length_c   1.000
_cell.angle_alpha   90.00
_cell.angle_beta   90.00
_cell.angle_gamma   90.00
#
_symmetry.space_group_name_H-M   'P 1'
#
loop_
_entity.id
_entity.type
_entity.pdbx_description
1 polymer ?
#
loop_
_entity_poly.entity_id
_entity_poly.type
_entity_poly.pdbx_seq_one_letter_code
_entity_poly.pdbx_strand_id
1 'polypeptide(L)' 'MVRLFFYLVGFGFSVVGGMMAIAYLNLITPERGFCDYWVYIARRPECYLLPIGLLFIWGSLSFPSRGP' A
#
# COMPACT_ATOMS: atom_id res chain seq x y z
N MET A 1 -6.62 -6.81 -21.60
CA MET A 1 -7.36 -7.12 -20.36
C MET A 1 -6.43 -7.41 -19.17
N VAL A 2 -5.35 -8.19 -19.33
CA VAL A 2 -4.43 -8.56 -18.24
C VAL A 2 -3.80 -7.36 -17.51
N ARG A 3 -3.44 -6.27 -18.20
CA ARG A 3 -2.95 -5.01 -17.57
C ARG A 3 -3.94 -4.41 -16.56
N LEU A 4 -5.22 -4.35 -16.93
CA LEU A 4 -6.26 -3.81 -16.06
C LEU A 4 -6.41 -4.69 -14.80
N PHE A 5 -6.31 -6.01 -14.95
CA PHE A 5 -6.37 -6.95 -13.83
C PHE A 5 -5.22 -6.71 -12.82
N PHE A 6 -3.96 -6.63 -13.28
CA PHE A 6 -2.83 -6.35 -12.38
C PHE A 6 -2.91 -4.97 -11.74
N TYR A 7 -3.42 -3.97 -12.48
CA TYR A 7 -3.68 -2.65 -11.94
C TYR A 7 -4.74 -2.67 -10.83
N LEU A 8 -5.88 -3.34 -11.04
CA LEU A 8 -6.95 -3.46 -10.02
C LEU A 8 -6.47 -4.26 -8.80
N VAL A 9 -5.67 -5.31 -8.99
CA VAL A 9 -5.10 -6.09 -7.89
C VAL A 9 -4.13 -5.23 -7.08
N GLY A 10 -3.21 -4.51 -7.73
CA GLY A 10 -2.30 -3.58 -7.05
C GLY A 10 -3.04 -2.45 -6.33
N PHE A 11 -4.11 -1.94 -6.93
CA PHE A 11 -5.00 -0.95 -6.32
C PHE A 11 -5.68 -1.51 -5.07
N GLY A 12 -6.24 -2.72 -5.12
CA GLY A 12 -6.86 -3.37 -3.96
C GLY A 12 -5.87 -3.56 -2.81
N PHE A 13 -4.66 -4.04 -3.09
CA PHE A 13 -3.61 -4.16 -2.08
C PHE A 13 -3.22 -2.82 -1.47
N SER A 14 -3.09 -1.76 -2.29
CA SER A 14 -2.78 -0.42 -1.81
C SER A 14 -3.89 0.15 -0.92
N VAL A 15 -5.16 -0.09 -1.26
CA VAL A 15 -6.32 0.37 -0.48
C VAL A 15 -6.38 -0.34 0.87
N VAL A 16 -6.17 -1.65 0.91
CA VAL A 16 -6.16 -2.43 2.17
C VAL A 16 -5.01 -1.98 3.07
N GLY A 17 -3.79 -1.83 2.52
CA GLY A 17 -2.65 -1.32 3.29
C GLY A 17 -2.85 0.10 3.82
N GLY A 18 -3.49 0.96 3.03
CA GLY A 18 -3.85 2.33 3.43
C GLY A 18 -4.92 2.37 4.53
N MET A 19 -5.97 1.56 4.41
CA MET A 19 -7.00 1.46 5.45
C MET A 19 -6.41 0.98 6.78
N MET A 20 -5.52 0.00 6.77
CA MET A 20 -4.86 -0.49 7.99
C MET A 20 -4.00 0.60 8.64
N ALA A 21 -3.24 1.37 7.86
CA ALA A 21 -2.46 2.48 8.39
C ALA A 21 -3.35 3.52 9.10
N ILE A 22 -4.49 3.89 8.49
CA ILE A 22 -5.46 4.81 9.08
C ILE A 22 -6.14 4.22 10.32
N ALA A 23 -6.47 2.92 10.30
CA ALA A 23 -7.05 2.24 11.45
C ALA A 23 -6.08 2.20 12.64
N TYR A 24 -4.79 1.97 12.40
CA TYR A 24 -3.77 2.02 13.46
C TYR A 24 -3.51 3.43 13.98
N LEU A 25 -3.59 4.47 13.13
CA LEU A 25 -3.61 5.86 13.61
C LEU A 25 -4.80 6.11 14.54
N ASN A 26 -5.97 5.57 14.19
CA ASN A 26 -7.18 5.76 14.97
C ASN A 26 -7.14 5.01 16.31
N LEU A 27 -6.53 3.82 16.33
CA LEU A 27 -6.37 2.99 17.53
C LEU A 27 -5.24 3.46 18.47
N ILE A 28 -4.19 4.09 17.94
CA ILE A 28 -3.12 4.65 18.76
C ILE A 28 -3.62 5.97 19.34
N THR A 29 -3.83 6.00 20.65
CA THR A 29 -4.16 7.21 21.38
C THR A 29 -3.07 8.27 21.15
N PRO A 30 -3.41 9.55 20.87
CA PRO A 30 -2.46 10.62 20.51
C PRO A 30 -1.36 10.94 21.54
N GLU A 31 -1.39 10.29 22.70
CA GLU A 31 -0.40 10.33 23.77
C GLU A 31 0.89 9.54 23.45
N ARG A 32 0.87 8.63 22.47
CA ARG A 32 2.10 8.04 21.88
C ARG A 32 2.49 8.85 20.66
N GLY A 33 3.68 9.45 20.66
CA GLY A 33 4.10 10.39 19.62
C GLY A 33 4.14 9.76 18.21
N PHE A 34 4.06 10.60 17.16
CA PHE A 34 4.11 10.19 15.75
C PHE A 34 5.29 9.27 15.39
N CYS A 35 6.42 9.35 16.13
CA CYS A 35 7.59 8.51 15.90
C CYS A 35 7.32 7.03 16.27
N ASP A 36 6.62 6.79 17.39
CA ASP A 36 6.21 5.44 17.80
C ASP A 36 5.22 4.83 16.80
N TYR A 37 4.38 5.65 16.18
CA TYR A 37 3.46 5.23 15.14
C TYR A 37 4.20 4.66 13.91
N TRP A 38 5.22 5.34 13.40
CA TRP A 38 6.01 4.85 12.26
C TRP A 38 6.74 3.54 12.59
N VAL A 39 7.32 3.43 13.79
CA VAL A 39 7.97 2.21 14.26
C VAL A 39 6.96 1.06 14.43
N TYR A 40 5.76 1.37 14.91
CA TYR A 40 4.68 0.39 15.07
C TYR A 40 4.17 -0.12 13.73
N ILE A 41 3.93 0.78 12.78
CA ILE A 41 3.53 0.43 11.40
C ILE A 41 4.61 -0.37 10.68
N ALA A 42 5.87 0.01 10.80
CA ALA A 42 6.99 -0.70 10.18
C ALA A 42 7.16 -2.12 10.74
N ARG A 43 6.71 -2.40 11.97
CA ARG A 43 6.72 -3.75 12.54
C ARG A 43 5.55 -4.63 12.10
N ARG A 44 4.51 -4.08 11.46
CA ARG A 44 3.32 -4.83 11.07
C ARG A 44 3.41 -5.27 9.60
N PRO A 45 3.33 -6.59 9.32
CA PRO A 45 3.42 -7.10 7.95
C PRO A 45 2.27 -6.57 7.06
N GLU A 46 1.14 -6.21 7.66
CA GLU A 46 -0.07 -5.74 6.96
C GLU A 46 0.14 -4.38 6.29
N CYS A 47 0.95 -3.49 6.85
CA CYS A 47 1.21 -2.18 6.25
C CYS A 47 2.17 -2.24 5.06
N TYR A 48 2.89 -3.35 4.86
CA TYR A 48 3.70 -3.57 3.66
C TYR A 48 2.85 -3.82 2.41
N LEU A 49 1.56 -4.15 2.55
CA LEU A 49 0.64 -4.23 1.40
C LEU A 49 0.51 -2.90 0.66
N LEU A 50 0.71 -1.77 1.35
CA LEU A 50 0.64 -0.44 0.74
C LEU A 50 1.78 -0.21 -0.27
N PRO A 51 3.08 -0.29 0.11
CA PRO A 51 4.17 -0.17 -0.85
C PRO A 51 4.17 -1.32 -1.88
N ILE A 52 3.80 -2.55 -1.50
CA ILE A 52 3.72 -3.67 -2.44
C ILE A 52 2.64 -3.43 -3.49
N GLY A 53 1.45 -2.98 -3.09
CA GLY A 53 0.37 -2.62 -4.01
C GLY A 53 0.78 -1.50 -4.97
N LEU A 54 1.50 -0.49 -4.45
CA LEU A 54 2.02 0.61 -5.26
C LEU A 54 3.09 0.14 -6.26
N LEU A 55 3.98 -0.79 -5.88
CA LEU A 55 4.95 -1.41 -6.78
C LEU A 55 4.26 -2.23 -7.88
N PHE A 56 3.17 -2.93 -7.57
CA PHE A 56 2.37 -3.64 -8.57
C PHE A 56 1.71 -2.69 -9.57
N ILE A 57 1.15 -1.57 -9.10
CA ILE A 57 0.60 -0.53 -9.97
C ILE A 57 1.70 0.07 -10.85
N TRP A 58 2.84 0.41 -10.25
CA TRP A 58 3.99 0.99 -10.95
C TRP A 58 4.56 0.04 -12.00
N GLY A 59 4.74 -1.24 -11.64
CA GLY A 59 5.19 -2.28 -12.55
C GLY A 59 4.22 -2.47 -13.72
N SER A 60 2.91 -2.48 -13.46
CA SER A 60 1.90 -2.56 -14.50
C SER A 60 1.91 -1.36 -15.46
N LEU A 61 2.34 -0.18 -15.00
CA LEU A 61 2.48 1.02 -15.82
C LEU A 61 3.80 1.06 -16.59
N SER A 62 4.86 0.51 -15.99
CA SER A 62 6.23 0.44 -16.54
C SER A 62 6.44 -0.68 -17.55
N PHE A 63 5.41 -1.46 -17.86
CA PHE A 63 5.34 -2.22 -19.10
C PHE A 63 4.70 -1.33 -20.19
N PRO A 64 5.44 -0.39 -20.81
CA PRO A 64 5.00 0.17 -22.06
C PRO A 64 5.02 -0.99 -23.05
N SER A 65 3.83 -1.36 -23.53
CA SER A 65 3.74 -1.96 -24.84
C SER A 65 4.40 -0.96 -25.79
N ARG A 66 5.68 -1.22 -26.15
CA ARG A 66 6.26 -0.66 -27.37
C ARG A 66 5.37 -1.18 -28.50
N GLY A 67 4.30 -0.45 -28.78
CA GLY A 67 3.54 -0.64 -30.00
C GLY A 67 4.42 -0.12 -31.14
N PRO A 68 4.64 -0.91 -32.21
CA PRO A 68 5.15 -0.37 -33.46
C PRO A 68 4.21 0.69 -34.04
#